data_AF-A0A0F9JRI1-F1
#
_entry.id   AF-A0A0F9JRI1-F1
#
_cell.length_a   1.000
_cell.length_b   1.000
_cell.length_c   1.000
_cell.angle_alpha   90.00
_cell.angle_beta   90.00
_cell.angle_gamma   90.00
#
_symmetry.space_group_name_H-M   'P 1'
#
loop_
_entity.id
_entity.type
_entity.pdbx_description
1 polymer ?
#
loop_
_entity_poly.entity_id
_entity_poly.type
_entity_poly.pdbx_seq_one_letter_code
_entity_poly.pdbx_strand_id
1 'polypeptide(L)'
;MERINRGIKLSNYGLDDKNIRDIKNLPLIIELGKKIYRENSEYGVWDSYGYKHHIHSKSLKECLDILKPLGDRMLDESQNISIDEMLNSINEIKKERKPFENTKEINKNSVFVVHGRDEVNRKAMFKFLKAIGLDPIEWEEAVIMTGKPNPHIDEILIEAYNNAQAILVLFTPDDEAKLKPEFQREEDPDFEKRLTGQARPNVLFEAGMAYGRDPDRTVMIQIGQVRKFSDISGRHLLHFDGSSEARESLVNRLTLAGCLVNKDGINLLKEGAFNIKFTMESTPEKIRLNNEKEKVQQLFDELSRLWIRLYKSKAGTAMLFARTIRDSLEMQKYFGIYIKESAPPGKDFDDLPIYFIDKRFRLIPNSANLTWDIDKNNKYEFMLKKESHPDEIKDHLTKFFKKLIRFVQDEFKMNLEFSGEISI
;
A
#
# COMPACT_ATOMS: atom_id res chain seq x y z
N MET A 1 23.38 -34.79 24.96
CA MET A 1 22.61 -33.58 25.28
C MET A 1 21.18 -33.80 24.80
N GLU A 2 20.33 -34.27 25.72
CA GLU A 2 18.88 -34.28 25.51
C GLU A 2 18.36 -32.84 25.44
N ARG A 3 17.78 -32.45 24.30
CA ARG A 3 16.71 -31.46 24.24
C ARG A 3 16.05 -31.43 22.85
N ILE A 4 14.73 -31.60 22.89
CA ILE A 4 13.72 -31.22 21.88
C ILE A 4 13.57 -32.19 20.68
N ASN A 5 13.06 -33.38 20.99
CA ASN A 5 12.38 -34.24 20.03
C ASN A 5 10.86 -34.08 20.27
N ARG A 6 10.32 -32.87 20.05
CA ARG A 6 8.88 -32.59 20.22
C ARG A 6 8.11 -33.04 18.96
N GLY A 7 7.67 -34.30 18.97
CA GLY A 7 6.38 -34.66 18.36
C GLY A 7 6.36 -35.24 16.94
N ILE A 8 7.49 -35.41 16.24
CA ILE A 8 7.48 -36.04 14.92
C ILE A 8 7.91 -37.50 15.04
N LYS A 9 6.92 -38.42 15.07
CA LYS A 9 7.16 -39.85 14.85
C LYS A 9 6.99 -40.14 13.36
N LEU A 10 8.03 -40.67 12.69
CA LEU A 10 8.03 -40.99 11.25
C LEU A 10 6.90 -41.96 10.87
N SER A 11 6.48 -42.81 11.81
CA SER A 11 5.30 -43.66 11.72
C SER A 11 4.01 -42.91 11.40
N ASN A 12 3.88 -41.64 11.82
CA ASN A 12 2.68 -40.83 11.58
C ASN A 12 2.56 -40.39 10.10
N TYR A 13 3.63 -40.56 9.33
CA TYR A 13 3.71 -40.26 7.90
C TYR A 13 3.86 -41.53 7.05
N GLY A 14 3.56 -42.71 7.63
CA GLY A 14 3.65 -44.01 6.94
C GLY A 14 5.07 -44.48 6.67
N LEU A 15 6.08 -43.86 7.29
CA LEU A 15 7.49 -44.18 7.09
C LEU A 15 8.01 -45.04 8.25
N ASP A 16 8.40 -46.28 7.93
CA ASP A 16 9.18 -47.17 8.78
C ASP A 16 10.61 -47.35 8.24
N ASP A 17 11.47 -48.08 8.95
CA ASP A 17 12.88 -48.28 8.57
C ASP A 17 13.05 -48.92 7.17
N LYS A 18 12.03 -49.62 6.68
CA LYS A 18 12.02 -50.24 5.36
C LYS A 18 11.59 -49.25 4.28
N ASN A 19 10.59 -48.42 4.57
CA ASN A 19 10.04 -47.42 3.65
C ASN A 19 10.99 -46.22 3.47
N ILE A 20 11.81 -45.91 4.47
CA ILE A 20 12.83 -44.84 4.37
C ILE A 20 13.93 -45.20 3.37
N ARG A 21 14.18 -46.50 3.15
CA ARG A 21 15.18 -47.02 2.22
C ARG A 21 14.64 -47.13 0.78
N ASP A 22 13.35 -46.92 0.56
CA ASP A 22 12.74 -46.91 -0.77
C ASP A 22 12.84 -45.52 -1.40
N ILE A 23 13.56 -45.44 -2.52
CA ILE A 23 13.79 -44.20 -3.27
C ILE A 23 12.49 -43.50 -3.72
N LYS A 24 11.38 -44.24 -3.85
CA LYS A 24 10.05 -43.67 -4.18
C LYS A 24 9.52 -42.74 -3.09
N ASN A 25 10.08 -42.84 -1.88
CA ASN A 25 9.74 -42.01 -0.73
C ASN A 25 10.72 -40.83 -0.54
N LEU A 26 11.77 -40.73 -1.37
CA LEU A 26 12.78 -39.67 -1.29
C LEU A 26 12.19 -38.24 -1.34
N PRO A 27 11.20 -37.91 -2.20
CA PRO A 27 10.56 -36.59 -2.16
C PRO A 27 9.85 -36.31 -0.83
N LEU A 28 9.20 -37.32 -0.25
CA LEU A 28 8.51 -37.20 1.04
C LEU A 28 9.51 -37.02 2.20
N ILE A 29 10.62 -37.76 2.17
CA ILE A 29 11.72 -37.63 3.14
C ILE A 29 12.37 -36.25 3.06
N ILE A 30 12.58 -35.72 1.84
CA ILE A 30 13.12 -34.37 1.63
C ILE A 30 12.15 -33.30 2.15
N GLU A 31 10.85 -33.43 1.90
CA GLU A 31 9.84 -32.48 2.42
C GLU A 31 9.70 -32.55 3.95
N LEU A 32 9.75 -33.76 4.54
CA LEU A 32 9.82 -33.93 5.99
C LEU A 32 11.10 -33.34 6.58
N GLY A 33 12.25 -33.51 5.92
CA GLY A 33 13.52 -32.91 6.31
C GLY A 33 13.46 -31.38 6.27
N LYS A 34 12.86 -30.79 5.23
CA LYS A 34 12.59 -29.35 5.14
C LYS A 34 11.66 -28.87 6.25
N LYS A 35 10.62 -29.64 6.59
CA LYS A 35 9.66 -29.31 7.66
C LYS A 35 10.29 -29.38 9.05
N ILE A 36 11.01 -30.47 9.37
CA ILE A 36 11.77 -30.63 10.61
C ILE A 36 12.79 -29.50 10.77
N TYR A 37 13.46 -29.09 9.69
CA TYR A 37 14.42 -28.00 9.73
C TYR A 37 13.75 -26.63 9.93
N ARG A 38 12.63 -26.34 9.25
CA ARG A 38 11.83 -25.12 9.48
C ARG A 38 11.33 -25.01 10.92
N GLU A 39 10.88 -26.12 11.50
CA GLU A 39 10.38 -26.15 12.88
C GLU A 39 11.49 -26.02 13.94
N ASN A 40 12.76 -26.20 13.55
CA ASN A 40 13.93 -26.13 14.44
C ASN A 40 14.94 -25.02 14.10
N SER A 41 14.73 -24.20 13.05
CA SER A 41 15.63 -23.09 12.69
C SER A 41 14.86 -21.77 12.66
N GLU A 42 15.22 -20.83 13.53
CA GLU A 42 14.45 -19.59 13.74
C GLU A 42 14.67 -18.49 12.68
N TYR A 43 15.61 -18.58 11.73
CA TYR A 43 16.00 -17.40 10.91
C TYR A 43 16.45 -17.69 9.47
N GLY A 44 15.52 -17.96 8.55
CA GLY A 44 15.85 -18.16 7.12
C GLY A 44 14.75 -17.77 6.13
N VAL A 45 15.09 -17.07 5.04
CA VAL A 45 14.16 -16.66 3.96
C VAL A 45 14.58 -17.27 2.62
N TRP A 46 13.59 -17.68 1.82
CA TRP A 46 13.74 -18.27 0.49
C TRP A 46 13.30 -17.26 -0.57
N ASP A 47 14.10 -17.04 -1.63
CA ASP A 47 13.70 -16.25 -2.81
C ASP A 47 13.91 -17.02 -4.12
N SER A 48 13.57 -16.39 -5.25
CA SER A 48 13.64 -16.98 -6.60
C SER A 48 15.06 -17.39 -7.06
N TYR A 49 16.10 -17.10 -6.28
CA TYR A 49 17.49 -17.48 -6.54
C TYR A 49 18.08 -18.45 -5.49
N GLY A 50 17.28 -18.89 -4.53
CA GLY A 50 17.68 -19.81 -3.46
C GLY A 50 17.78 -19.16 -2.08
N TYR A 51 18.45 -19.83 -1.13
CA TYR A 51 18.48 -19.44 0.28
C TYR A 51 19.58 -18.40 0.61
N LYS A 52 19.28 -17.38 1.42
CA LYS A 52 20.27 -16.45 2.02
C LYS A 52 20.06 -16.32 3.54
N HIS A 53 21.11 -16.52 4.33
CA HIS A 53 21.13 -16.25 5.78
C HIS A 53 22.26 -15.27 6.14
N HIS A 54 21.95 -14.28 6.96
CA HIS A 54 22.93 -13.40 7.62
C HIS A 54 23.71 -14.12 8.73
N ILE A 55 24.42 -15.21 8.44
CA ILE A 55 25.56 -15.68 9.24
C ILE A 55 26.57 -16.23 8.25
N HIS A 56 27.71 -15.54 8.14
CA HIS A 56 28.92 -15.88 7.37
C HIS A 56 28.79 -16.96 6.28
N SER A 57 28.66 -16.49 5.04
CA SER A 57 29.21 -17.09 3.81
C SER A 57 29.43 -18.61 3.81
N LYS A 58 28.37 -19.40 3.95
CA LYS A 58 28.39 -20.81 3.57
C LYS A 58 27.58 -21.03 2.30
N SER A 59 28.20 -21.69 1.34
CA SER A 59 27.60 -22.06 0.06
C SER A 59 26.56 -23.17 0.25
N LEU A 60 25.59 -23.28 -0.68
CA LEU A 60 24.61 -24.37 -0.74
C LEU A 60 25.27 -25.76 -0.63
N LYS A 61 26.50 -25.88 -1.14
CA LYS A 61 27.35 -27.08 -1.06
C LYS A 61 27.69 -27.47 0.39
N GLU A 62 27.94 -26.50 1.26
CA GLU A 62 28.24 -26.73 2.69
C GLU A 62 26.98 -27.03 3.52
N CYS A 63 25.79 -26.59 3.08
CA CYS A 63 24.52 -27.01 3.68
C CYS A 63 24.18 -28.47 3.31
N LEU A 64 24.55 -28.90 2.10
CA LEU A 64 24.40 -30.29 1.63
C LEU A 64 25.41 -31.25 2.28
N ASP A 65 26.54 -30.76 2.80
CA ASP A 65 27.50 -31.58 3.56
C ASP A 65 26.89 -32.21 4.83
N ILE A 66 25.80 -31.64 5.38
CA ILE A 66 25.05 -32.25 6.50
C ILE A 66 24.29 -33.51 6.05
N LEU A 67 23.86 -33.56 4.79
CA LEU A 67 23.22 -34.72 4.17
C LEU A 67 24.24 -35.71 3.61
N LYS A 68 25.51 -35.32 3.49
CA LYS A 68 26.57 -36.14 2.91
C LYS A 68 26.83 -37.46 3.67
N PRO A 69 26.82 -37.53 5.02
CA PRO A 69 26.89 -38.82 5.72
C PRO A 69 25.67 -39.72 5.48
N LEU A 70 24.54 -39.15 5.03
CA LEU A 70 23.34 -39.87 4.65
C LEU A 70 23.46 -40.34 3.18
N GLY A 71 23.92 -39.46 2.29
CA GLY A 71 24.16 -39.75 0.87
C GLY A 71 25.30 -40.75 0.63
N ASP A 72 26.40 -40.64 1.37
CA ASP A 72 27.55 -41.56 1.29
C ASP A 72 27.13 -42.97 1.77
N ARG A 73 26.29 -43.06 2.81
CA ARG A 73 25.69 -44.34 3.25
C ARG A 73 24.69 -44.92 2.24
N MET A 74 23.99 -44.06 1.50
CA MET A 74 23.07 -44.50 0.44
C MET A 74 23.81 -44.96 -0.83
N LEU A 75 24.95 -44.33 -1.16
CA LEU A 75 25.80 -44.69 -2.30
C LEU A 75 26.59 -45.99 -2.05
N ASP A 76 27.03 -46.26 -0.81
CA ASP A 76 27.69 -47.52 -0.43
C ASP A 76 26.72 -48.72 -0.52
N GLU A 77 25.42 -48.52 -0.28
CA GLU A 77 24.40 -49.57 -0.35
C GLU A 77 23.78 -49.75 -1.75
N SER A 78 23.84 -48.75 -2.63
CA SER A 78 23.31 -48.83 -4.00
C SER A 78 24.40 -49.20 -5.01
N GLN A 79 24.73 -50.49 -5.12
CA GLN A 79 25.55 -50.95 -6.24
C GLN A 79 24.84 -50.68 -7.57
N ASN A 80 25.48 -49.85 -8.41
CA ASN A 80 25.23 -49.65 -9.85
C ASN A 80 23.90 -49.00 -10.28
N ILE A 81 23.57 -47.81 -9.79
CA ILE A 81 22.63 -46.93 -10.52
C ILE A 81 23.27 -45.56 -10.69
N SER A 82 23.35 -45.07 -11.93
CA SER A 82 23.87 -43.74 -12.23
C SER A 82 22.87 -42.64 -11.84
N ILE A 83 23.37 -41.43 -11.54
CA ILE A 83 22.53 -40.27 -11.20
C ILE A 83 21.50 -39.98 -12.30
N ASP A 84 21.86 -40.20 -13.57
CA ASP A 84 20.96 -39.99 -14.71
C ASP A 84 19.82 -41.02 -14.76
N GLU A 85 20.08 -42.27 -14.37
CA GLU A 85 19.04 -43.30 -14.22
C GLU A 85 18.11 -43.01 -13.05
N MET A 86 18.62 -42.45 -11.95
CA MET A 86 17.79 -41.94 -10.85
C MET A 86 16.91 -40.75 -11.28
N LEU A 87 17.45 -39.81 -12.06
CA LEU A 87 16.68 -38.66 -12.54
C LEU A 87 15.61 -39.07 -13.56
N ASN A 88 15.91 -40.04 -14.42
CA ASN A 88 14.94 -40.59 -15.37
C ASN A 88 13.82 -41.38 -14.69
N SER A 89 14.14 -42.17 -13.66
CA SER A 89 13.13 -42.87 -12.87
C SER A 89 12.23 -41.91 -12.06
N ILE A 90 12.75 -40.76 -11.61
CA ILE A 90 11.94 -39.67 -11.01
C ILE A 90 10.97 -39.07 -12.05
N ASN A 91 11.41 -38.89 -13.30
CA ASN A 91 10.57 -38.38 -14.38
C ASN A 91 9.51 -39.40 -14.84
N GLU A 92 9.83 -40.69 -14.84
CA GLU A 92 8.88 -41.78 -15.09
C GLU A 92 7.84 -41.89 -13.94
N ILE A 93 8.26 -41.76 -12.67
CA ILE A 93 7.34 -41.70 -11.51
C ILE A 93 6.42 -40.48 -11.58
N LYS A 94 6.87 -39.34 -12.12
CA LYS A 94 6.01 -38.17 -12.40
C LYS A 94 5.01 -38.41 -13.54
N LYS A 95 5.30 -39.32 -14.48
CA LYS A 95 4.37 -39.72 -15.54
C LYS A 95 3.35 -40.76 -15.06
N GLU A 96 3.76 -41.71 -14.22
CA GLU A 96 2.88 -42.75 -13.68
C GLU A 96 2.03 -42.28 -12.49
N ARG A 97 2.52 -41.36 -11.67
CA ARG A 97 1.69 -40.65 -10.70
C ARG A 97 0.89 -39.59 -11.45
N LYS A 98 -0.30 -39.99 -11.94
CA LYS A 98 -1.40 -39.03 -12.05
C LYS A 98 -1.46 -38.25 -10.72
N PRO A 99 -1.62 -36.92 -10.74
CA PRO A 99 -1.83 -36.16 -9.52
C PRO A 99 -2.91 -36.89 -8.72
N PHE A 100 -2.77 -36.91 -7.39
CA PHE A 100 -3.80 -37.43 -6.52
C PHE A 100 -5.05 -36.56 -6.76
N GLU A 101 -5.84 -36.93 -7.77
CA GLU A 101 -7.18 -36.44 -7.99
C GLU A 101 -7.95 -36.96 -6.80
N ASN A 102 -8.13 -36.09 -5.82
CA ASN A 102 -9.35 -36.16 -5.04
C ASN A 102 -10.47 -35.96 -6.08
N THR A 103 -11.03 -37.05 -6.59
CA THR A 103 -12.11 -37.09 -7.60
C THR A 103 -13.45 -36.61 -7.01
N LYS A 104 -13.40 -35.65 -6.08
CA LYS A 104 -14.54 -34.82 -5.78
C LYS A 104 -14.50 -33.71 -6.81
N GLU A 105 -15.28 -33.85 -7.87
CA GLU A 105 -15.51 -32.77 -8.81
C GLU A 105 -15.95 -31.55 -8.00
N ILE A 106 -15.08 -30.53 -7.93
CA ILE A 106 -15.38 -29.31 -7.17
C ILE A 106 -16.59 -28.68 -7.84
N ASN A 107 -17.60 -28.36 -7.04
CA ASN A 107 -18.78 -27.67 -7.54
C ASN A 107 -18.34 -26.31 -8.11
N LYS A 108 -18.48 -26.15 -9.43
CA LYS A 108 -18.06 -24.93 -10.14
C LYS A 108 -18.85 -23.69 -9.73
N ASN A 109 -19.94 -23.85 -9.00
CA ASN A 109 -20.72 -22.75 -8.46
C ASN A 109 -20.22 -22.31 -7.08
N SER A 110 -19.45 -23.13 -6.36
CA SER A 110 -19.05 -22.86 -4.98
C SER A 110 -17.94 -21.81 -4.89
N VAL A 111 -18.15 -20.79 -4.07
CA VAL A 111 -17.17 -19.71 -3.83
C VAL A 111 -16.98 -19.54 -2.34
N PHE A 112 -15.74 -19.53 -1.86
CA PHE A 112 -15.47 -19.15 -0.47
C PHE A 112 -15.21 -17.65 -0.39
N VAL A 113 -15.86 -16.96 0.55
CA VAL A 113 -15.74 -15.50 0.69
C VAL A 113 -14.97 -15.15 1.96
N VAL A 114 -13.78 -14.58 1.78
CA VAL A 114 -12.98 -14.01 2.87
C VAL A 114 -13.42 -12.55 3.07
N HIS A 115 -13.87 -12.20 4.27
CA HIS A 115 -14.36 -10.86 4.58
C HIS A 115 -14.11 -10.48 6.03
N GLY A 116 -14.20 -9.18 6.33
CA GLY A 116 -14.10 -8.67 7.70
C GLY A 116 -15.46 -8.57 8.40
N ARG A 117 -15.65 -7.53 9.21
CA ARG A 117 -16.86 -7.23 9.99
C ARG A 117 -17.86 -6.31 9.28
N ASP A 118 -17.59 -5.85 8.05
CA ASP A 118 -18.58 -5.12 7.26
C ASP A 118 -19.72 -6.03 6.77
N GLU A 119 -20.68 -6.28 7.67
CA GLU A 119 -21.85 -7.12 7.43
C GLU A 119 -22.75 -6.61 6.31
N VAL A 120 -22.75 -5.30 6.03
CA VAL A 120 -23.59 -4.72 4.98
C VAL A 120 -23.07 -5.14 3.62
N ASN A 121 -21.77 -4.89 3.38
CA ASN A 121 -21.13 -5.27 2.11
C ASN A 121 -20.99 -6.78 1.97
N ARG A 122 -20.77 -7.52 3.06
CA ARG A 122 -20.81 -8.99 3.06
C ARG A 122 -22.16 -9.50 2.57
N LYS A 123 -23.27 -9.10 3.21
CA LYS A 123 -24.62 -9.57 2.83
C LYS A 123 -24.98 -9.16 1.41
N ALA A 124 -24.58 -7.96 0.97
CA ALA A 124 -24.78 -7.52 -0.41
C ALA A 124 -24.02 -8.40 -1.41
N MET A 125 -22.76 -8.74 -1.10
CA MET A 125 -21.95 -9.63 -1.95
C MET A 125 -22.54 -11.04 -2.02
N PHE A 126 -22.95 -11.62 -0.90
CA PHE A 126 -23.56 -12.96 -0.87
C PHE A 126 -24.85 -13.00 -1.71
N LYS A 127 -25.69 -11.96 -1.62
CA LYS A 127 -26.88 -11.82 -2.48
C LYS A 127 -26.51 -11.72 -3.95
N PHE A 128 -25.50 -10.92 -4.29
CA PHE A 128 -25.02 -10.77 -5.66
C PHE A 128 -24.50 -12.10 -6.23
N LEU A 129 -23.65 -12.82 -5.49
CA LEU A 129 -23.12 -14.13 -5.89
C LEU A 129 -24.25 -15.13 -6.15
N LYS A 130 -25.25 -15.20 -5.27
CA LYS A 130 -26.44 -16.04 -5.47
C LYS A 130 -27.25 -15.63 -6.70
N ALA A 131 -27.40 -14.33 -6.96
CA ALA A 131 -28.12 -13.82 -8.13
C ALA A 131 -27.46 -14.19 -9.46
N ILE A 132 -26.13 -14.35 -9.48
CA ILE A 132 -25.39 -14.81 -10.67
C ILE A 132 -25.18 -16.33 -10.68
N GLY A 133 -25.93 -17.07 -9.86
CA GLY A 133 -25.93 -18.53 -9.83
C GLY A 133 -24.74 -19.17 -9.11
N LEU A 134 -23.98 -18.42 -8.31
CA LEU A 134 -22.91 -18.96 -7.47
C LEU A 134 -23.42 -19.24 -6.05
N ASP A 135 -22.73 -20.15 -5.36
CA ASP A 135 -23.07 -20.62 -4.03
C ASP A 135 -21.95 -20.24 -3.05
N PRO A 136 -22.08 -19.10 -2.34
CA PRO A 136 -21.05 -18.69 -1.40
C PRO A 136 -21.06 -19.57 -0.16
N ILE A 137 -19.94 -20.24 0.13
CA ILE A 137 -19.74 -21.07 1.31
C ILE A 137 -19.70 -20.17 2.54
N GLU A 138 -20.63 -20.37 3.46
CA GLU A 138 -20.64 -19.68 4.75
C GLU A 138 -19.63 -20.32 5.73
N TRP A 139 -19.16 -19.56 6.72
CA TRP A 139 -18.17 -20.06 7.69
C TRP A 139 -18.61 -21.36 8.40
N GLU A 140 -19.86 -21.42 8.85
CA GLU A 140 -20.39 -22.60 9.56
C GLU A 140 -20.45 -23.84 8.65
N GLU A 141 -20.67 -23.65 7.34
CA GLU A 141 -20.61 -24.74 6.38
C GLU A 141 -19.19 -25.29 6.26
N ALA A 142 -18.19 -24.40 6.22
CA ALA A 142 -16.78 -24.80 6.25
C ALA A 142 -16.39 -25.49 7.57
N VAL A 143 -16.94 -25.08 8.71
CA VAL A 143 -16.77 -25.79 10.00
C VAL A 143 -17.32 -27.21 9.89
N ILE A 144 -18.55 -27.38 9.38
CA ILE A 144 -19.18 -28.69 9.19
C ILE A 144 -18.35 -29.58 8.25
N MET A 145 -17.77 -29.01 7.18
CA MET A 145 -16.91 -29.74 6.24
C MET A 145 -15.70 -30.40 6.92
N THR A 146 -15.20 -29.85 8.03
CA THR A 146 -14.09 -30.44 8.79
C THR A 146 -14.47 -31.77 9.47
N GLY A 147 -15.77 -32.05 9.64
CA GLY A 147 -16.27 -33.20 10.39
C GLY A 147 -15.97 -33.15 11.89
N LYS A 148 -15.53 -32.00 12.41
CA LYS A 148 -15.15 -31.81 13.81
C LYS A 148 -16.11 -30.84 14.50
N PRO A 149 -16.43 -31.07 15.78
CA PRO A 149 -17.24 -30.12 16.55
C PRO A 149 -16.47 -28.85 16.94
N ASN A 150 -15.13 -28.91 17.02
CA ASN A 150 -14.26 -27.79 17.37
C ASN A 150 -12.95 -27.83 16.54
N PRO A 151 -13.00 -27.60 15.22
CA PRO A 151 -11.81 -27.58 14.37
C PRO A 151 -10.93 -26.36 14.67
N HIS A 152 -9.64 -26.48 14.33
CA HIS A 152 -8.76 -25.30 14.32
C HIS A 152 -9.04 -24.44 13.07
N ILE A 153 -8.72 -23.13 13.14
CA ILE A 153 -9.04 -22.16 12.07
C ILE A 153 -8.42 -22.55 10.72
N ASP A 154 -7.19 -23.08 10.74
CA ASP A 154 -6.52 -23.54 9.52
C ASP A 154 -7.24 -24.73 8.87
N GLU A 155 -7.79 -25.66 9.65
CA GLU A 155 -8.56 -26.80 9.16
C GLU A 155 -9.83 -26.34 8.44
N ILE A 156 -10.53 -25.35 8.99
CA ILE A 156 -11.72 -24.74 8.38
C ILE A 156 -11.35 -24.12 7.03
N LEU A 157 -10.27 -23.32 7.00
CA LEU A 157 -9.82 -22.64 5.78
C LEU A 157 -9.33 -23.63 4.72
N ILE A 158 -8.60 -24.67 5.12
CA ILE A 158 -8.16 -25.75 4.22
C ILE A 158 -9.36 -26.43 3.57
N GLU A 159 -10.38 -26.79 4.35
CA GLU A 159 -11.58 -27.43 3.82
C GLU A 159 -12.40 -26.49 2.92
N ALA A 160 -12.52 -25.23 3.30
CA ALA A 160 -13.14 -24.21 2.45
C ALA A 160 -12.43 -24.10 1.09
N TYR A 161 -11.10 -24.01 1.09
CA TYR A 161 -10.30 -23.90 -0.15
C TYR A 161 -10.33 -25.18 -1.00
N ASN A 162 -10.45 -26.35 -0.37
CA ASN A 162 -10.60 -27.64 -1.06
C ASN A 162 -11.94 -27.78 -1.77
N ASN A 163 -13.00 -27.20 -1.20
CA ASN A 163 -14.38 -27.38 -1.69
C ASN A 163 -14.91 -26.16 -2.48
N ALA A 164 -14.15 -25.06 -2.58
CA ALA A 164 -14.51 -23.89 -3.38
C ALA A 164 -13.86 -23.91 -4.77
N GLN A 165 -14.61 -23.55 -5.80
CA GLN A 165 -14.07 -23.31 -7.15
C GLN A 165 -13.23 -22.02 -7.17
N ALA A 166 -13.68 -20.98 -6.48
CA ALA A 166 -12.93 -19.73 -6.33
C ALA A 166 -12.96 -19.22 -4.89
N ILE A 167 -11.93 -18.45 -4.54
CA ILE A 167 -11.83 -17.74 -3.27
C ILE A 167 -11.97 -16.25 -3.57
N LEU A 168 -13.03 -15.61 -3.06
CA LEU A 168 -13.27 -14.19 -3.21
C LEU A 168 -12.86 -13.46 -1.92
N VAL A 169 -11.87 -12.58 -2.02
CA VAL A 169 -11.42 -11.74 -0.90
C VAL A 169 -12.02 -10.35 -1.00
N LEU A 170 -12.72 -9.93 0.05
CA LEU A 170 -13.33 -8.61 0.19
C LEU A 170 -12.47 -7.72 1.08
N PHE A 171 -11.64 -6.88 0.48
CA PHE A 171 -10.95 -5.82 1.21
C PHE A 171 -11.91 -4.65 1.44
N THR A 172 -12.27 -4.45 2.70
CA THR A 172 -13.14 -3.37 3.20
C THR A 172 -12.38 -2.58 4.28
N PRO A 173 -12.64 -1.27 4.46
CA PRO A 173 -11.93 -0.41 5.41
C PRO A 173 -12.44 -0.61 6.84
N ASP A 174 -12.29 -1.83 7.35
CA ASP A 174 -12.86 -2.27 8.62
C ASP A 174 -12.08 -1.76 9.83
N ASP A 175 -10.76 -1.73 9.71
CA ASP A 175 -9.86 -1.19 10.73
C ASP A 175 -9.24 0.12 10.20
N GLU A 176 -8.71 0.96 11.08
CA GLU A 176 -7.92 2.13 10.69
C GLU A 176 -6.44 1.89 11.00
N ALA A 177 -5.54 2.40 10.14
CA ALA A 177 -4.11 2.34 10.36
C ALA A 177 -3.40 3.61 9.90
N LYS A 178 -2.21 3.82 10.45
CA LYS A 178 -1.19 4.73 9.93
C LYS A 178 0.19 4.23 10.34
N LEU A 179 1.22 4.66 9.63
CA LEU A 179 2.58 4.42 10.07
C LEU A 179 2.84 5.23 11.34
N LYS A 180 3.63 4.67 12.26
CA LYS A 180 4.02 5.43 13.44
C LYS A 180 4.85 6.65 13.03
N PRO A 181 4.70 7.82 13.70
CA PRO A 181 5.38 9.05 13.30
C PRO A 181 6.90 8.90 13.12
N GLU A 182 7.56 8.11 13.96
CA GLU A 182 9.01 7.87 13.91
C GLU A 182 9.48 7.09 12.67
N PHE A 183 8.57 6.43 11.95
CA PHE A 183 8.88 5.70 10.72
C PHE A 183 8.40 6.41 9.46
N GLN A 184 7.68 7.53 9.59
CA GLN A 184 7.21 8.33 8.46
C GLN A 184 8.35 9.12 7.82
N ARG A 185 8.32 9.20 6.50
CA ARG A 185 9.19 10.03 5.67
C ARG A 185 8.41 11.14 5.01
N GLU A 186 9.11 12.20 4.60
CA GLU A 186 8.49 13.36 3.96
C GLU A 186 7.86 12.98 2.61
N GLU A 187 8.45 12.03 1.91
CA GLU A 187 7.97 11.50 0.63
C GLU A 187 6.86 10.45 0.74
N ASP A 188 6.54 9.97 1.95
CA ASP A 188 5.53 8.91 2.12
C ASP A 188 4.14 9.40 1.67
N PRO A 189 3.31 8.52 1.07
CA PRO A 189 1.97 8.90 0.64
C PRO A 189 1.06 9.20 1.84
N ASP A 190 -0.02 9.95 1.63
CA ASP A 190 -0.91 10.39 2.73
C ASP A 190 -1.48 9.24 3.56
N PHE A 191 -1.73 8.07 2.94
CA PHE A 191 -2.22 6.91 3.67
C PHE A 191 -1.22 6.38 4.70
N GLU A 192 0.08 6.65 4.55
CA GLU A 192 1.10 6.36 5.56
C GLU A 192 1.09 7.36 6.72
N LYS A 193 0.76 8.61 6.44
CA LYS A 193 0.85 9.71 7.42
C LYS A 193 -0.41 9.90 8.27
N ARG A 194 -1.58 9.66 7.67
CA ARG A 194 -2.90 9.89 8.29
C ARG A 194 -3.59 8.56 8.58
N LEU A 195 -4.51 8.56 9.56
CA LEU A 195 -5.38 7.40 9.79
C LEU A 195 -6.21 7.15 8.53
N THR A 196 -6.04 5.97 7.95
CA THR A 196 -6.76 5.53 6.76
C THR A 196 -7.33 4.13 6.96
N GLY A 197 -8.44 3.85 6.30
CA GLY A 197 -9.10 2.55 6.37
C GLY A 197 -8.24 1.44 5.80
N GLN A 198 -8.22 0.27 6.43
CA GLN A 198 -7.54 -0.93 5.98
C GLN A 198 -8.43 -2.16 6.19
N ALA A 199 -8.15 -3.22 5.44
CA ALA A 199 -8.72 -4.53 5.72
C ALA A 199 -8.22 -5.05 7.07
N ARG A 200 -9.05 -5.84 7.76
CA ARG A 200 -8.64 -6.46 9.02
C ARG A 200 -7.40 -7.33 8.82
N PRO A 201 -6.47 -7.38 9.79
CA PRO A 201 -5.28 -8.22 9.71
C PRO A 201 -5.59 -9.70 9.40
N ASN A 202 -6.70 -10.23 9.92
CA ASN A 202 -7.13 -11.60 9.62
C ASN A 202 -7.45 -11.78 8.13
N VAL A 203 -8.17 -10.83 7.52
CA VAL A 203 -8.48 -10.84 6.09
C VAL A 203 -7.21 -10.76 5.26
N LEU A 204 -6.24 -9.92 5.66
CA LEU A 204 -4.94 -9.85 4.99
C LEU A 204 -4.16 -11.17 5.07
N PHE A 205 -4.17 -11.81 6.24
CA PHE A 205 -3.48 -13.09 6.45
C PHE A 205 -4.14 -14.23 5.66
N GLU A 206 -5.46 -14.35 5.72
CA GLU A 206 -6.24 -15.34 4.97
C GLU A 206 -6.11 -15.15 3.46
N ALA A 207 -6.13 -13.89 3.00
CA ALA A 207 -5.86 -13.57 1.60
C ALA A 207 -4.46 -13.99 1.17
N GLY A 208 -3.46 -13.77 2.02
CA GLY A 208 -2.09 -14.24 1.79
C GLY A 208 -2.00 -15.77 1.69
N MET A 209 -2.72 -16.50 2.55
CA MET A 209 -2.79 -17.96 2.50
C MET A 209 -3.50 -18.48 1.25
N ALA A 210 -4.68 -17.95 0.93
CA ALA A 210 -5.44 -18.30 -0.26
C ALA A 210 -4.60 -18.08 -1.51
N TYR A 211 -3.96 -16.93 -1.60
CA TYR A 211 -3.17 -16.54 -2.75
C TYR A 211 -1.84 -17.31 -2.88
N GLY A 212 -1.16 -17.59 -1.76
CA GLY A 212 0.05 -18.40 -1.77
C GLY A 212 -0.20 -19.86 -2.16
N ARG A 213 -1.42 -20.35 -1.93
CA ARG A 213 -1.84 -21.72 -2.24
C ARG A 213 -2.44 -21.85 -3.64
N ASP A 214 -3.34 -20.93 -4.01
CA ASP A 214 -4.27 -21.05 -5.14
C ASP A 214 -4.41 -19.69 -5.89
N PRO A 215 -3.34 -19.14 -6.48
CA PRO A 215 -3.34 -17.78 -7.03
C PRO A 215 -4.31 -17.59 -8.21
N ASP A 216 -4.50 -18.59 -9.07
CA ASP A 216 -5.31 -18.50 -10.28
C ASP A 216 -6.83 -18.49 -10.00
N ARG A 217 -7.23 -19.01 -8.83
CA ARG A 217 -8.63 -19.03 -8.39
C ARG A 217 -8.91 -18.15 -7.17
N THR A 218 -7.95 -17.31 -6.79
CA THR A 218 -8.12 -16.28 -5.75
C THR A 218 -8.42 -14.93 -6.39
N VAL A 219 -9.65 -14.45 -6.25
CA VAL A 219 -10.12 -13.16 -6.75
C VAL A 219 -10.12 -12.16 -5.61
N MET A 220 -9.41 -11.05 -5.77
CA MET A 220 -9.33 -9.97 -4.76
C MET A 220 -10.02 -8.71 -5.25
N ILE A 221 -10.88 -8.14 -4.42
CA ILE A 221 -11.54 -6.86 -4.69
C ILE A 221 -11.44 -5.90 -3.51
N GLN A 222 -11.51 -4.61 -3.80
CA GLN A 222 -11.59 -3.54 -2.79
C GLN A 222 -12.97 -2.90 -2.84
N ILE A 223 -13.63 -2.78 -1.69
CA ILE A 223 -14.89 -2.06 -1.54
C ILE A 223 -14.63 -0.85 -0.65
N GLY A 224 -14.85 0.35 -1.19
CA GLY A 224 -14.49 1.61 -0.52
C GLY A 224 -12.98 1.89 -0.55
N GLN A 225 -12.53 2.83 0.28
CA GLN A 225 -11.14 3.26 0.32
C GLN A 225 -10.31 2.43 1.30
N VAL A 226 -9.52 1.51 0.76
CA VAL A 226 -8.62 0.66 1.53
C VAL A 226 -7.17 1.07 1.25
N ARG A 227 -6.38 1.24 2.32
CA ARG A 227 -4.95 1.47 2.28
C ARG A 227 -4.27 0.46 1.36
N LYS A 228 -3.40 0.96 0.48
CA LYS A 228 -2.57 0.11 -0.36
C LYS A 228 -1.41 -0.45 0.46
N PHE A 229 -1.04 -1.71 0.20
CA PHE A 229 0.19 -2.29 0.71
C PHE A 229 0.99 -2.90 -0.44
N SER A 230 2.32 -2.84 -0.34
CA SER A 230 3.25 -3.08 -1.45
C SER A 230 3.18 -4.51 -2.00
N ASP A 231 2.85 -5.49 -1.17
CA ASP A 231 2.87 -6.92 -1.55
C ASP A 231 1.82 -7.29 -2.63
N ILE A 232 0.77 -6.47 -2.79
CA ILE A 232 -0.24 -6.62 -3.85
C ILE A 232 -0.13 -5.56 -4.96
N SER A 233 0.82 -4.62 -4.85
CA SER A 233 0.90 -3.43 -5.73
C SER A 233 1.24 -3.73 -7.20
N GLY A 234 1.81 -4.90 -7.48
CA GLY A 234 2.02 -5.40 -8.85
C GLY A 234 0.80 -6.10 -9.47
N ARG A 235 -0.34 -6.18 -8.76
CA ARG A 235 -1.54 -6.89 -9.21
C ARG A 235 -2.68 -5.91 -9.52
N HIS A 236 -3.43 -6.22 -10.58
CA HIS A 236 -4.63 -5.44 -10.91
C HIS A 236 -5.80 -5.83 -10.00
N LEU A 237 -5.93 -5.16 -8.85
CA LEU A 237 -7.10 -5.28 -7.99
C LEU A 237 -8.32 -4.59 -8.63
N LEU A 238 -9.48 -5.19 -8.48
CA LEU A 238 -10.75 -4.57 -8.88
C LEU A 238 -11.23 -3.66 -7.74
N HIS A 239 -11.35 -2.36 -8.02
CA HIS A 239 -12.12 -1.46 -7.17
C HIS A 239 -13.61 -1.65 -7.46
N PHE A 240 -14.35 -2.10 -6.47
CA PHE A 240 -15.75 -2.46 -6.59
C PHE A 240 -16.62 -1.41 -5.90
N ASP A 241 -17.27 -0.60 -6.72
CA ASP A 241 -18.19 0.47 -6.33
C ASP A 241 -19.67 0.07 -6.49
N GLY A 242 -19.94 -1.18 -6.87
CA GLY A 242 -21.28 -1.68 -7.13
C GLY A 242 -21.91 -1.22 -8.45
N SER A 243 -21.18 -0.48 -9.28
CA SER A 243 -21.60 -0.12 -10.65
C SER A 243 -21.80 -1.34 -11.53
N SER A 244 -22.49 -1.17 -12.65
CA SER A 244 -22.72 -2.23 -13.63
C SER A 244 -21.40 -2.76 -14.18
N GLU A 245 -20.46 -1.85 -14.43
CA GLU A 245 -19.12 -2.12 -14.95
C GLU A 245 -18.29 -2.91 -13.94
N ALA A 246 -18.32 -2.53 -12.65
CA ALA A 246 -17.63 -3.26 -11.60
C ALA A 246 -18.21 -4.67 -11.39
N ARG A 247 -19.54 -4.82 -11.46
CA ARG A 247 -20.22 -6.12 -11.38
C ARG A 247 -19.84 -7.04 -12.54
N GLU A 248 -19.83 -6.51 -13.76
CA GLU A 248 -19.41 -7.25 -14.96
C GLU A 248 -17.94 -7.69 -14.86
N SER A 249 -17.06 -6.79 -14.42
CA SER A 249 -15.64 -7.10 -14.19
C SER A 249 -15.45 -8.22 -13.15
N LEU A 250 -16.21 -8.20 -12.04
CA LEU A 250 -16.17 -9.27 -11.04
C LEU A 250 -16.65 -10.61 -11.61
N VAL A 251 -17.76 -10.61 -12.36
CA VAL A 251 -18.29 -11.80 -13.05
C VAL A 251 -17.26 -12.39 -14.00
N ASN A 252 -16.58 -11.55 -14.79
CA ASN A 252 -15.54 -12.00 -15.71
C ASN A 252 -14.37 -12.64 -14.97
N ARG A 253 -13.93 -12.05 -13.84
CA ARG A 253 -12.86 -12.63 -13.00
C ARG A 253 -13.25 -13.96 -12.36
N LEU A 254 -14.47 -14.08 -11.85
CA LEU A 254 -14.99 -15.34 -11.30
C LEU A 254 -15.11 -16.42 -12.40
N THR A 255 -15.53 -16.04 -13.61
CA THR A 255 -15.53 -16.95 -14.76
C THR A 255 -14.11 -17.43 -15.10
N LEU A 256 -13.13 -16.53 -15.10
CA LEU A 256 -11.71 -16.87 -15.33
C LEU A 256 -11.14 -17.76 -14.22
N ALA A 257 -11.62 -17.62 -12.98
CA ALA A 257 -11.32 -18.52 -11.86
C ALA A 257 -12.01 -19.89 -11.96
N GLY A 258 -12.74 -20.15 -13.06
CA GLY A 258 -13.40 -21.42 -13.35
C GLY A 258 -14.84 -21.54 -12.83
N CYS A 259 -15.43 -20.46 -12.32
CA CYS A 259 -16.80 -20.48 -11.84
C CYS A 259 -17.82 -20.58 -12.98
N LEU A 260 -18.87 -21.38 -12.76
CA LEU A 260 -20.01 -21.48 -13.68
C LEU A 260 -21.03 -20.39 -13.36
N VAL A 261 -20.78 -19.18 -13.87
CA VAL A 261 -21.64 -18.01 -13.65
C VAL A 261 -22.82 -17.99 -14.62
N ASN A 262 -24.02 -17.72 -14.11
CA ASN A 262 -25.18 -17.41 -14.94
C ASN A 262 -25.12 -15.95 -15.41
N LYS A 263 -24.91 -15.76 -16.72
CA LYS A 263 -24.83 -14.44 -17.37
C LYS A 263 -26.18 -13.94 -17.90
N ASP A 264 -27.20 -14.79 -17.90
CA ASP A 264 -28.51 -14.50 -18.46
C ASP A 264 -29.41 -13.88 -17.39
N GLY A 265 -29.29 -12.57 -17.16
CA GLY A 265 -30.19 -11.91 -16.21
C GLY A 265 -30.08 -10.39 -16.09
N ILE A 266 -31.23 -9.72 -16.25
CA ILE A 266 -31.50 -8.32 -15.86
C ILE A 266 -31.17 -8.07 -14.36
N ASN A 267 -31.05 -9.13 -13.55
CA ASN A 267 -30.74 -9.09 -12.11
C ASN A 267 -29.26 -8.81 -11.78
N LEU A 268 -28.33 -9.01 -12.74
CA LEU A 268 -26.90 -8.68 -12.58
C LEU A 268 -26.70 -7.24 -12.10
N LEU A 269 -27.55 -6.33 -12.54
CA LEU A 269 -27.39 -4.88 -12.42
C LEU A 269 -28.03 -4.27 -11.17
N LYS A 270 -28.78 -5.04 -10.37
CA LYS A 270 -29.62 -4.47 -9.28
C LYS A 270 -29.50 -5.16 -7.93
N GLU A 271 -29.01 -6.40 -7.87
CA GLU A 271 -29.00 -7.17 -6.63
C GLU A 271 -27.82 -6.84 -5.71
N GLY A 272 -28.07 -6.75 -4.40
CA GLY A 272 -27.06 -6.36 -3.40
C GLY A 272 -26.86 -4.85 -3.33
N ALA A 273 -27.46 -4.23 -2.30
CA ALA A 273 -27.22 -2.82 -1.99
C ALA A 273 -25.89 -2.68 -1.23
N PHE A 274 -24.84 -2.29 -1.93
CA PHE A 274 -23.52 -2.07 -1.36
C PHE A 274 -23.45 -0.72 -0.67
N ASN A 275 -22.89 -0.68 0.54
CA ASN A 275 -22.60 0.55 1.24
C ASN A 275 -21.17 0.95 0.93
N ILE A 276 -21.00 1.72 -0.15
CA ILE A 276 -19.68 2.24 -0.50
C ILE A 276 -19.42 3.46 0.39
N LYS A 277 -18.74 3.23 1.52
CA LYS A 277 -18.18 4.31 2.32
C LYS A 277 -17.06 4.97 1.53
N PHE A 278 -17.42 5.95 0.73
CA PHE A 278 -16.47 6.95 0.25
C PHE A 278 -16.21 7.89 1.43
N THR A 279 -15.06 7.75 2.10
CA THR A 279 -14.40 8.96 2.60
C THR A 279 -14.21 9.84 1.37
N MET A 280 -14.77 11.04 1.39
CA MET A 280 -14.89 11.90 0.22
C MET A 280 -13.51 12.20 -0.40
N GLU A 281 -13.05 11.37 -1.34
CA GLU A 281 -12.14 11.83 -2.37
C GLU A 281 -12.94 12.23 -3.58
N SER A 282 -12.97 13.54 -3.71
CA SER A 282 -13.48 14.33 -4.79
C SER A 282 -12.96 13.86 -6.17
N THR A 283 -13.70 14.15 -7.26
CA THR A 283 -13.35 13.84 -8.67
C THR A 283 -11.85 14.05 -9.00
N PRO A 284 -11.24 13.37 -9.99
CA PRO A 284 -9.82 13.56 -10.36
C PRO A 284 -9.42 15.03 -10.58
N GLU A 285 -10.35 15.84 -11.08
CA GLU A 285 -10.19 17.29 -11.23
C GLU A 285 -10.16 18.02 -9.88
N LYS A 286 -10.97 17.59 -8.91
CA LYS A 286 -10.92 18.08 -7.53
C LYS A 286 -9.73 17.52 -6.74
N ILE A 287 -9.22 16.31 -7.02
CA ILE A 287 -7.94 15.82 -6.49
C ILE A 287 -6.81 16.68 -7.01
N ARG A 288 -6.78 16.97 -8.32
CA ARG A 288 -5.80 17.88 -8.90
C ARG A 288 -5.88 19.26 -8.25
N LEU A 289 -7.10 19.79 -8.07
CA LEU A 289 -7.33 21.08 -7.43
C LEU A 289 -6.94 21.06 -5.94
N ASN A 290 -7.18 19.96 -5.22
CA ASN A 290 -6.78 19.81 -3.82
C ASN A 290 -5.26 19.70 -3.68
N ASN A 291 -4.60 18.90 -4.52
CA ASN A 291 -3.14 18.79 -4.53
C ASN A 291 -2.49 20.13 -4.90
N GLU A 292 -3.06 20.84 -5.88
CA GLU A 292 -2.62 22.18 -6.25
C GLU A 292 -2.87 23.18 -5.11
N LYS A 293 -4.03 23.12 -4.44
CA LYS A 293 -4.33 23.93 -3.26
C LYS A 293 -3.37 23.65 -2.10
N GLU A 294 -3.10 22.38 -1.77
CA GLU A 294 -2.14 22.00 -0.72
C GLU A 294 -0.73 22.50 -1.05
N LYS A 295 -0.30 22.39 -2.31
CA LYS A 295 0.96 22.94 -2.78
C LYS A 295 1.02 24.46 -2.59
N VAL A 296 -0.03 25.19 -3.01
CA VAL A 296 -0.07 26.65 -2.85
C VAL A 296 -0.10 27.05 -1.37
N GLN A 297 -0.76 26.28 -0.52
CA GLN A 297 -0.73 26.48 0.94
C GLN A 297 0.69 26.31 1.50
N GLN A 298 1.43 25.29 1.09
CA GLN A 298 2.83 25.08 1.51
C GLN A 298 3.74 26.23 1.07
N LEU A 299 3.60 26.70 -0.18
CA LEU A 299 4.32 27.87 -0.69
C LEU A 299 3.98 29.13 0.10
N PHE A 300 2.72 29.30 0.50
CA PHE A 300 2.27 30.44 1.29
C PHE A 300 2.84 30.40 2.71
N ASP A 301 2.91 29.23 3.34
CA ASP A 301 3.49 29.04 4.67
C ASP A 301 5.01 29.27 4.64
N GLU A 302 5.70 28.81 3.59
CA GLU A 302 7.11 29.12 3.35
C GLU A 302 7.33 30.64 3.20
N LEU A 303 6.56 31.30 2.34
CA LEU A 303 6.62 32.74 2.16
C LEU A 303 6.40 33.48 3.48
N SER A 304 5.36 33.11 4.24
CA SER A 304 5.06 33.69 5.55
C SER A 304 6.22 33.55 6.52
N ARG A 305 6.87 32.37 6.56
CA ARG A 305 8.08 32.14 7.38
C ARG A 305 9.25 33.01 6.94
N LEU A 306 9.46 33.20 5.64
CA LEU A 306 10.51 34.08 5.11
C LEU A 306 10.29 35.53 5.55
N TRP A 307 9.05 36.02 5.45
CA TRP A 307 8.66 37.35 5.93
C TRP A 307 8.89 37.50 7.43
N ILE A 308 8.42 36.56 8.25
CA ILE A 308 8.64 36.62 9.71
C ILE A 308 10.14 36.62 10.03
N ARG A 309 10.95 35.78 9.37
CA ARG A 309 12.41 35.75 9.54
C ARG A 309 13.08 37.06 9.11
N LEU A 310 12.56 37.72 8.08
CA LEU A 310 13.09 38.99 7.59
C LEU A 310 12.99 40.09 8.67
N TYR A 311 11.87 40.15 9.38
CA TYR A 311 11.63 41.15 10.44
C TYR A 311 12.21 40.75 11.81
N LYS A 312 12.45 39.45 12.09
CA LYS A 312 13.08 38.98 13.36
C LYS A 312 14.58 39.20 13.49
N SER A 313 15.28 39.49 12.39
CA SER A 313 16.73 39.73 12.29
C SER A 313 17.66 38.53 12.56
N LYS A 314 18.37 38.12 11.50
CA LYS A 314 19.71 37.51 11.48
C LYS A 314 20.45 38.06 10.25
N ALA A 315 21.78 38.05 10.23
CA ALA A 315 22.55 38.36 9.03
C ALA A 315 22.20 37.36 7.91
N GLY A 316 22.07 37.83 6.66
CA GLY A 316 21.82 36.98 5.49
C GLY A 316 20.35 36.58 5.22
N THR A 317 19.39 37.01 6.07
CA THR A 317 17.96 36.71 5.84
C THR A 317 17.39 37.44 4.62
N ALA A 318 17.86 38.66 4.33
CA ALA A 318 17.43 39.42 3.16
C ALA A 318 17.86 38.76 1.85
N MET A 319 19.12 38.33 1.76
CA MET A 319 19.65 37.57 0.62
C MET A 319 18.94 36.22 0.45
N LEU A 320 18.68 35.50 1.56
CA LEU A 320 17.91 34.26 1.52
C LEU A 320 16.49 34.50 1.00
N PHE A 321 15.79 35.50 1.54
CA PHE A 321 14.46 35.89 1.10
C PHE A 321 14.47 36.16 -0.41
N ALA A 322 15.36 37.02 -0.87
CA ALA A 322 15.40 37.42 -2.26
C ALA A 322 15.70 36.22 -3.18
N ARG A 323 16.70 35.39 -2.86
CA ARG A 323 17.04 34.18 -3.64
C ARG A 323 15.89 33.18 -3.70
N THR A 324 15.25 32.86 -2.56
CA THR A 324 14.13 31.91 -2.54
C THR A 324 12.97 32.38 -3.43
N ILE A 325 12.65 33.67 -3.39
CA ILE A 325 11.59 34.24 -4.25
C ILE A 325 11.98 34.21 -5.74
N ARG A 326 13.24 34.51 -6.06
CA ARG A 326 13.76 34.46 -7.44
C ARG A 326 13.76 33.06 -8.02
N ASP A 327 14.17 32.08 -7.22
CA ASP A 327 14.36 30.70 -7.69
C ASP A 327 13.04 29.91 -7.73
N SER A 328 11.98 30.41 -7.08
CA SER A 328 10.64 29.82 -7.12
C SER A 328 9.71 30.52 -8.12
N LEU A 329 9.67 30.00 -9.35
CA LEU A 329 8.70 30.42 -10.38
C LEU A 329 7.25 30.23 -9.90
N GLU A 330 7.02 29.26 -9.02
CA GLU A 330 5.70 28.93 -8.49
C GLU A 330 5.23 29.97 -7.48
N MET A 331 6.10 30.44 -6.58
CA MET A 331 5.80 31.59 -5.73
C MET A 331 5.52 32.83 -6.57
N GLN A 332 6.32 33.06 -7.62
CA GLN A 332 6.11 34.19 -8.51
C GLN A 332 4.75 34.16 -9.20
N LYS A 333 4.37 33.00 -9.74
CA LYS A 333 3.06 32.77 -10.34
C LYS A 333 1.93 32.96 -9.34
N TYR A 334 1.91 32.20 -8.24
CA TYR A 334 0.73 32.14 -7.36
C TYR A 334 0.54 33.40 -6.53
N PHE A 335 1.61 34.12 -6.18
CA PHE A 335 1.53 35.32 -5.33
C PHE A 335 1.65 36.63 -6.11
N GLY A 336 1.60 36.57 -7.45
CA GLY A 336 1.69 37.73 -8.33
C GLY A 336 3.00 38.49 -8.10
N ILE A 337 4.10 37.74 -7.92
CA ILE A 337 5.40 38.33 -7.61
C ILE A 337 6.09 38.72 -8.89
N TYR A 338 6.49 39.97 -8.97
CA TYR A 338 7.31 40.48 -10.06
C TYR A 338 8.65 40.95 -9.49
N ILE A 339 9.74 40.52 -10.13
CA ILE A 339 11.09 40.94 -9.80
C ILE A 339 11.71 41.62 -11.00
N LYS A 340 12.46 42.70 -10.77
CA LYS A 340 13.14 43.39 -11.85
C LYS A 340 14.40 42.60 -12.25
N GLU A 341 14.52 42.24 -13.53
CA GLU A 341 15.54 41.31 -14.03
C GLU A 341 17.00 41.82 -13.93
N SER A 342 17.20 43.15 -13.88
CA SER A 342 18.55 43.75 -13.89
C SER A 342 18.82 44.59 -12.64
N ALA A 343 19.84 44.19 -11.87
CA ALA A 343 20.42 45.03 -10.82
C ALA A 343 21.30 46.13 -11.44
N PRO A 344 21.20 47.40 -10.99
CA PRO A 344 22.20 48.41 -11.32
C PRO A 344 23.61 47.99 -10.84
N PRO A 345 24.69 48.42 -11.50
CA PRO A 345 26.06 48.13 -11.05
C PRO A 345 26.25 48.51 -9.58
N GLY A 346 26.77 47.58 -8.77
CA GLY A 346 27.06 47.79 -7.35
C GLY A 346 25.86 47.63 -6.39
N LYS A 347 24.72 47.11 -6.86
CA LYS A 347 23.60 46.71 -5.99
C LYS A 347 23.44 45.20 -5.94
N ASP A 348 23.26 44.68 -4.73
CA ASP A 348 22.92 43.27 -4.54
C ASP A 348 21.43 43.04 -4.79
N PHE A 349 21.07 41.78 -5.04
CA PHE A 349 19.71 41.40 -5.43
C PHE A 349 18.67 41.69 -4.33
N ASP A 350 19.08 41.65 -3.06
CA ASP A 350 18.26 41.99 -1.90
C ASP A 350 18.07 43.51 -1.69
N ASP A 351 18.75 44.36 -2.46
CA ASP A 351 18.49 45.80 -2.55
C ASP A 351 17.46 46.16 -3.64
N LEU A 352 17.02 45.18 -4.43
CA LEU A 352 16.04 45.40 -5.49
C LEU A 352 14.61 45.28 -4.97
N PRO A 353 13.67 46.06 -5.54
CA PRO A 353 12.26 45.93 -5.19
C PRO A 353 11.69 44.62 -5.73
N ILE A 354 11.08 43.85 -4.83
CA ILE A 354 10.22 42.70 -5.12
C ILE A 354 8.78 43.17 -4.98
N TYR A 355 8.00 42.97 -6.02
CA TYR A 355 6.61 43.41 -6.10
C TYR A 355 5.69 42.23 -5.86
N PHE A 356 4.56 42.42 -5.17
CA PHE A 356 3.56 41.38 -4.90
C PHE A 356 2.17 41.87 -5.30
N ILE A 357 1.26 40.93 -5.59
CA ILE A 357 -0.16 41.21 -5.93
C ILE A 357 -0.21 42.22 -7.08
N ASP A 358 0.38 41.87 -8.23
CA ASP A 358 0.43 42.70 -9.43
C ASP A 358 0.92 44.13 -9.17
N LYS A 359 2.05 44.22 -8.44
CA LYS A 359 2.72 45.49 -8.07
C LYS A 359 1.97 46.38 -7.10
N ARG A 360 0.90 45.91 -6.43
CA ARG A 360 0.25 46.66 -5.35
C ARG A 360 1.12 46.79 -4.10
N PHE A 361 1.99 45.83 -3.86
CA PHE A 361 2.95 45.88 -2.76
C PHE A 361 4.36 45.81 -3.30
N ARG A 362 5.26 46.48 -2.60
CA ARG A 362 6.69 46.54 -2.94
C ARG A 362 7.50 46.40 -1.67
N LEU A 363 8.31 45.34 -1.61
CA LEU A 363 9.27 45.06 -0.55
C LEU A 363 10.69 45.29 -1.07
N ILE A 364 11.53 45.94 -0.27
CA ILE A 364 12.99 45.93 -0.47
C ILE A 364 13.59 45.06 0.65
N PRO A 365 14.02 43.81 0.36
CA PRO A 365 14.41 42.84 1.38
C PRO A 365 15.47 43.34 2.37
N ASN A 366 16.57 43.94 1.90
CA ASN A 366 17.66 44.39 2.76
C ASN A 366 17.20 45.39 3.84
N SER A 367 16.37 46.36 3.42
CA SER A 367 15.77 47.35 4.32
C SER A 367 14.52 46.87 5.07
N ALA A 368 13.97 45.70 4.70
CA ALA A 368 12.65 45.21 5.12
C ALA A 368 11.53 46.27 5.00
N ASN A 369 11.65 47.20 4.04
CA ASN A 369 10.64 48.23 3.82
C ASN A 369 9.52 47.67 2.96
N LEU A 370 8.34 47.50 3.55
CA LEU A 370 7.13 47.18 2.82
C LEU A 370 6.36 48.47 2.52
N THR A 371 6.13 48.68 1.24
CA THR A 371 5.37 49.81 0.73
C THR A 371 4.19 49.32 -0.11
N TRP A 372 3.16 50.13 -0.22
CA TRP A 372 1.89 49.81 -0.84
C TRP A 372 1.59 50.89 -1.90
N ASP A 373 0.94 50.56 -3.02
CA ASP A 373 0.36 51.52 -3.98
C ASP A 373 -1.19 51.51 -3.88
N ILE A 374 -1.78 52.59 -3.35
CA ILE A 374 -3.25 52.69 -3.11
C ILE A 374 -3.99 52.85 -4.42
N ASP A 375 -3.49 53.74 -5.27
CA ASP A 375 -4.23 54.27 -6.40
C ASP A 375 -3.87 53.58 -7.72
N LYS A 376 -2.96 52.57 -7.69
CA LYS A 376 -2.41 51.90 -8.88
C LYS A 376 -1.72 52.87 -9.84
N ASN A 377 -1.11 53.91 -9.29
CA ASN A 377 -0.45 54.98 -10.05
C ASN A 377 1.08 54.93 -9.92
N ASN A 378 1.63 53.80 -9.46
CA ASN A 378 3.03 53.60 -9.10
C ASN A 378 3.52 54.56 -8.00
N LYS A 379 2.62 55.05 -7.16
CA LYS A 379 2.93 55.89 -6.00
C LYS A 379 2.86 55.03 -4.74
N TYR A 380 4.02 54.80 -4.14
CA TYR A 380 4.16 53.88 -3.01
C TYR A 380 4.30 54.61 -1.68
N GLU A 381 3.46 54.25 -0.71
CA GLU A 381 3.51 54.74 0.67
C GLU A 381 4.06 53.67 1.61
N PHE A 382 4.71 54.10 2.69
CA PHE A 382 5.24 53.17 3.69
C PHE A 382 4.12 52.50 4.47
N MET A 383 4.13 51.17 4.46
CA MET A 383 3.23 50.34 5.26
C MET A 383 3.97 49.76 6.47
N LEU A 384 5.22 49.32 6.29
CA LEU A 384 6.09 48.88 7.37
C LEU A 384 7.55 49.25 7.10
N LYS A 385 8.27 49.51 8.18
CA LYS A 385 9.73 49.64 8.20
C LYS A 385 10.31 48.58 9.14
N LYS A 386 11.61 48.33 9.02
CA LYS A 386 12.31 47.35 9.86
C LYS A 386 12.27 47.71 11.34
N GLU A 387 12.33 48.99 11.65
CA GLU A 387 12.32 49.57 13.00
C GLU A 387 10.92 49.77 13.59
N SER A 388 9.86 49.39 12.88
CA SER A 388 8.48 49.46 13.40
C SER A 388 8.32 48.60 14.67
N HIS A 389 7.37 48.97 15.53
CA HIS A 389 7.12 48.23 16.77
C HIS A 389 6.65 46.79 16.45
N PRO A 390 7.03 45.75 17.22
CA PRO A 390 6.63 44.36 16.94
C PRO A 390 5.12 44.16 16.73
N ASP A 391 4.28 44.87 17.49
CA ASP A 391 2.83 44.84 17.32
C ASP A 391 2.35 45.47 16.01
N GLU A 392 3.01 46.54 15.55
CA GLU A 392 2.72 47.14 14.25
C GLU A 392 3.12 46.20 13.11
N ILE A 393 4.29 45.55 13.23
CA ILE A 393 4.75 44.54 12.26
C ILE A 393 3.74 43.40 12.22
N LYS A 394 3.27 42.92 13.38
CA LYS A 394 2.26 41.86 13.49
C LYS A 394 0.96 42.22 12.78
N ASP A 395 0.41 43.40 13.06
CA ASP A 395 -0.86 43.85 12.48
C ASP A 395 -0.75 44.05 10.95
N HIS A 396 0.28 44.76 10.50
CA HIS A 396 0.44 45.07 9.08
C HIS A 396 0.81 43.84 8.24
N LEU A 397 1.67 42.94 8.73
CA LEU A 397 1.93 41.67 8.05
C LEU A 397 0.67 40.80 8.00
N THR A 398 -0.14 40.78 9.06
CA THR A 398 -1.43 40.07 9.04
C THR A 398 -2.36 40.63 7.97
N LYS A 399 -2.44 41.97 7.84
CA LYS A 399 -3.22 42.64 6.78
C LYS A 399 -2.67 42.31 5.39
N PHE A 400 -1.36 42.30 5.22
CA PHE A 400 -0.71 41.95 3.96
C PHE A 400 -1.01 40.50 3.55
N PHE A 401 -0.81 39.53 4.45
CA PHE A 401 -1.08 38.12 4.18
C PHE A 401 -2.55 37.84 3.86
N LYS A 402 -3.50 38.50 4.56
CA LYS A 402 -4.92 38.42 4.21
C LYS A 402 -5.21 38.92 2.80
N LYS A 403 -4.54 39.99 2.35
CA LYS A 403 -4.65 40.49 0.97
C LYS A 403 -4.02 39.54 -0.04
N LEU A 404 -2.91 38.90 0.32
CA LEU A 404 -2.23 37.91 -0.52
C LEU A 404 -3.11 36.67 -0.74
N ILE A 405 -3.74 36.16 0.33
CA ILE A 405 -4.69 35.04 0.24
C ILE A 405 -5.89 35.40 -0.63
N ARG A 406 -6.47 36.61 -0.45
CA ARG A 406 -7.58 37.07 -1.29
C ARG A 406 -7.18 37.13 -2.77
N PHE A 407 -5.97 37.61 -3.07
CA PHE A 407 -5.46 37.58 -4.45
C PHE A 407 -5.44 36.16 -5.02
N VAL A 408 -4.90 35.18 -4.28
CA VAL A 408 -4.88 33.78 -4.73
C VAL A 408 -6.30 33.23 -4.92
N GLN A 409 -7.21 33.52 -3.99
CA GLN A 409 -8.61 33.11 -4.04
C GLN A 409 -9.32 33.66 -5.29
N ASP A 410 -9.11 34.94 -5.58
CA ASP A 410 -9.74 35.62 -6.70
C ASP A 410 -9.18 35.13 -8.05
N GLU A 411 -7.85 34.99 -8.16
CA GLU A 411 -7.14 34.68 -9.39
C GLU A 411 -7.22 33.17 -9.74
N PHE A 412 -6.98 32.30 -8.77
CA PHE A 412 -6.86 30.85 -8.99
C PHE A 412 -8.08 30.05 -8.52
N LYS A 413 -9.10 30.72 -7.96
CA LYS A 413 -10.32 30.07 -7.40
C LYS A 413 -10.00 29.03 -6.31
N MET A 414 -8.95 29.26 -5.53
CA MET A 414 -8.48 28.37 -4.47
C MET A 414 -8.66 29.00 -3.08
N ASN A 415 -9.40 28.32 -2.19
CA ASN A 415 -9.56 28.76 -0.81
C ASN A 415 -8.35 28.37 0.04
N LEU A 416 -7.40 29.28 0.23
CA LEU A 416 -6.29 29.14 1.19
C LEU A 416 -6.72 29.54 2.61
N GLU A 417 -6.02 28.99 3.60
CA GLU A 417 -6.21 29.31 5.01
C GLU A 417 -4.97 30.04 5.57
N PHE A 418 -5.20 31.06 6.41
CA PHE A 418 -4.16 31.66 7.24
C PHE A 418 -4.28 31.10 8.66
N SER A 419 -3.50 30.08 9.00
CA SER A 419 -3.58 29.41 10.30
C SER A 419 -2.80 30.11 11.42
N GLY A 420 -2.02 31.15 11.11
CA GLY A 420 -0.97 31.64 12.01
C GLY A 420 -1.31 32.88 12.82
N GLU A 421 -1.11 32.81 14.13
CA GLU A 421 -0.69 33.98 14.90
C GLU A 421 0.72 34.38 14.46
N ILE A 422 0.89 35.61 13.98
CA ILE A 422 2.21 36.15 13.71
C ILE A 422 2.87 36.45 15.06
N SER A 423 3.82 35.60 15.48
CA SER A 423 4.71 35.85 16.61
C SER A 423 6.01 36.43 16.06
N ILE A 424 6.26 37.72 16.31
CA ILE A 424 7.46 38.47 15.93
C ILE A 424 8.36 38.64 17.13
#